data_AF-I3SAD8-F1
#
_entry.id   AF-I3SAD8-F1
#
_cell.length_a   1.000
_cell.length_b   1.000
_cell.length_c   1.000
_cell.angle_alpha   90.00
_cell.angle_beta   90.00
_cell.angle_gamma   90.00
#
_symmetry.space_group_name_H-M   'P 1'
#
loop_
_entity.id
_entity.type
_entity.pdbx_description
1 polymer ?
#
loop_
_entity_poly.entity_id
_entity_poly.type
_entity_poly.pdbx_seq_one_letter_code
_entity_poly.pdbx_strand_id
1 'polypeptide(L)'
;MAQILLHGTLHATVFEVDKLKSGGGGNFLSKIKQNFEETVGFGKGVTKLYATVDLEKARVGRTRIIENEECVRKVNQIADKYWDLYSSESLEHDLPGHLLRYPIGVSGEGDVTELPGFEFFPDTKARVLGGKADYLPPILTT
;
A
#
# COMPACT_ATOMS: atom_id res chain seq x y z
N MET A 1 20.56 5.31 27.24
CA MET A 1 21.22 6.03 26.12
C MET A 1 20.10 6.67 25.33
N ALA A 2 19.86 7.98 25.49
CA ALA A 2 18.80 8.67 24.75
C ALA A 2 19.24 8.73 23.28
N GLN A 3 18.56 8.01 22.38
CA GLN A 3 17.25 8.34 21.79
C GLN A 3 17.36 9.66 21.03
N ILE A 4 17.46 9.54 19.71
CA ILE A 4 17.42 10.68 18.79
C ILE A 4 16.15 11.48 19.12
N LEU A 5 16.32 12.74 19.54
CA LEU A 5 15.20 13.63 19.83
C LEU A 5 14.57 14.07 18.51
N LEU A 6 13.34 13.61 18.25
CA LEU A 6 12.55 14.04 17.09
C LEU A 6 11.83 15.35 17.42
N HIS A 7 12.46 16.47 17.06
CA HIS A 7 11.86 17.81 17.18
C HIS A 7 11.59 18.39 15.78
N GLY A 8 10.31 18.53 15.42
CA GLY A 8 9.87 19.02 14.10
C GLY A 8 8.55 18.37 13.66
N THR A 9 8.27 18.43 12.36
CA THR A 9 7.08 17.81 11.75
C THR A 9 7.49 16.53 11.03
N LEU A 10 6.80 15.42 11.30
CA LEU A 10 6.99 14.15 10.59
C LEU A 10 5.98 14.05 9.43
N HIS A 11 6.47 14.14 8.20
CA HIS A 11 5.68 13.82 7.02
C HIS A 11 5.77 12.32 6.76
N ALA A 12 4.65 11.61 6.91
CA ALA A 12 4.55 10.17 6.70
C ALA A 12 3.34 9.84 5.82
N THR A 13 3.55 8.97 4.83
CA THR A 13 2.50 8.44 3.95
C THR A 13 2.42 6.94 4.16
N VAL A 14 1.23 6.44 4.52
CA VAL A 14 0.97 5.00 4.64
C VAL A 14 0.35 4.54 3.34
N PHE A 15 1.05 3.66 2.62
CA PHE A 15 0.60 3.12 1.33
C PHE A 15 -0.36 1.93 1.53
N GLU A 16 0.16 0.71 1.39
CA GLU A 16 -0.63 -0.52 1.45
C GLU A 16 0.14 -1.65 2.16
N VAL A 17 -0.52 -2.80 2.31
CA VAL A 17 0.10 -4.03 2.81
C VAL A 17 -0.05 -5.10 1.74
N ASP A 18 1.05 -5.54 1.14
CA ASP A 18 1.03 -6.48 0.00
C ASP A 18 0.52 -7.87 0.37
N LYS A 19 0.90 -8.35 1.55
CA LYS A 19 0.58 -9.70 2.02
C LYS A 19 0.21 -9.68 3.49
N LEU A 20 -1.08 -9.80 3.76
CA LEU A 20 -1.57 -10.20 5.06
C LEU A 20 -1.51 -11.71 5.14
N LYS A 21 -0.57 -12.24 5.94
CA LYS A 21 -0.64 -13.65 6.32
C LYS A 21 -1.88 -13.82 7.20
N SER A 22 -3.00 -14.21 6.61
CA SER A 22 -4.07 -14.86 7.36
C SER A 22 -3.43 -16.11 7.96
N GLY A 23 -3.38 -16.20 9.29
CA GLY A 23 -2.90 -17.37 10.01
C GLY A 23 -3.81 -18.57 9.75
N GLY A 24 -3.73 -19.14 8.55
CA GLY A 24 -4.21 -20.48 8.23
C GLY A 24 -3.28 -21.51 8.86
N GLY A 25 -3.23 -21.53 10.19
CA GLY A 25 -2.56 -22.55 10.97
C GLY A 25 -3.48 -23.74 11.13
N GLY A 26 -3.29 -24.75 10.27
CA GLY A 26 -3.81 -26.09 10.51
C GLY A 26 -3.37 -26.61 11.89
N ASN A 27 -4.23 -27.48 12.44
CA ASN A 27 -4.07 -28.29 13.67
C ASN A 27 -4.69 -27.76 14.98
N PHE A 28 -5.87 -27.15 14.93
CA PHE A 28 -6.72 -27.01 16.13
C PHE A 28 -8.15 -27.59 16.01
N LEU A 29 -8.50 -28.23 14.88
CA LEU A 29 -9.86 -28.71 14.58
C LEU A 29 -9.96 -30.23 14.36
N SER A 30 -9.19 -31.04 15.08
CA SER A 30 -9.39 -32.51 15.07
C SER A 30 -10.35 -33.03 16.15
N LYS A 31 -10.87 -32.15 17.04
CA LYS A 31 -11.70 -32.56 18.18
C LYS A 31 -13.14 -32.08 18.20
N ILE A 32 -13.57 -31.22 17.27
CA ILE A 32 -14.95 -30.71 17.20
C ILE A 32 -15.65 -31.32 15.97
N LYS A 33 -15.68 -32.66 15.90
CA LYS A 33 -16.29 -33.40 14.78
C LYS A 33 -17.41 -34.36 15.19
N GLN A 34 -18.17 -34.01 16.22
CA GLN A 34 -19.45 -34.66 16.51
C GLN A 34 -20.48 -33.59 16.87
N ASN A 35 -21.54 -33.52 16.07
CA ASN A 35 -22.85 -32.93 16.39
C ASN A 35 -23.11 -31.45 16.05
N PHE A 36 -22.64 -30.92 14.92
CA PHE A 36 -23.19 -29.64 14.42
C PHE A 36 -23.31 -29.62 12.88
N GLU A 37 -24.13 -30.51 12.35
CA GLU A 37 -24.89 -30.22 11.13
C GLU A 37 -26.11 -29.39 11.50
N GLU A 38 -26.55 -28.55 10.57
CA GLU A 38 -27.70 -27.63 10.66
C GLU A 38 -27.54 -26.37 11.51
N THR A 39 -26.69 -25.44 11.08
CA THR A 39 -27.19 -24.07 10.84
C THR A 39 -26.32 -23.34 9.82
N VAL A 40 -26.91 -23.06 8.67
CA VAL A 40 -26.38 -22.14 7.66
C VAL A 40 -26.23 -20.77 8.31
N GLY A 41 -24.98 -20.34 8.50
CA GLY A 41 -24.68 -19.07 9.16
C GLY A 41 -23.18 -18.77 9.18
N PHE A 42 -22.51 -18.87 8.04
CA PHE A 42 -21.12 -18.43 7.88
C PHE A 42 -21.09 -16.89 7.94
N GLY A 43 -21.09 -16.35 9.16
CA GLY A 43 -20.97 -14.94 9.43
C GLY A 43 -19.65 -14.41 8.89
N LYS A 44 -19.71 -13.81 7.69
CA LYS A 44 -18.61 -13.16 6.98
C LYS A 44 -18.17 -11.94 7.80
N GLY A 45 -17.29 -12.16 8.78
CA GLY A 45 -16.72 -11.09 9.59
C GLY A 45 -15.92 -10.14 8.70
N VAL A 46 -16.40 -8.90 8.54
CA VAL A 46 -15.65 -7.83 7.88
C VAL A 46 -14.33 -7.62 8.60
N THR A 47 -13.22 -7.89 7.91
CA THR A 47 -11.87 -7.62 8.41
C THR A 47 -11.65 -6.12 8.41
N LYS A 48 -11.79 -5.50 9.59
CA LYS A 48 -11.50 -4.07 9.80
C LYS A 48 -10.00 -3.90 10.00
N LEU A 49 -9.32 -3.32 9.02
CA LEU A 49 -7.86 -3.10 9.04
C LEU A 49 -7.55 -1.60 9.19
N TYR A 50 -6.53 -1.27 9.99
CA TYR A 50 -5.98 0.08 10.07
C TYR A 50 -4.51 -0.01 10.51
N ALA A 51 -3.73 1.03 10.24
CA ALA A 51 -2.34 1.14 10.65
C ALA A 51 -2.17 2.28 11.67
N THR A 52 -1.20 2.14 12.56
CA THR A 52 -0.85 3.14 13.58
C THR A 52 0.61 3.53 13.42
N VAL A 53 0.90 4.81 13.58
CA VAL A 53 2.27 5.34 13.61
C VAL A 53 2.58 5.67 15.07
N ASP A 54 3.53 4.92 15.63
CA ASP A 54 3.96 5.04 17.03
C ASP A 54 5.46 5.43 17.06
N LEU A 55 5.80 6.48 17.82
CA LEU A 55 7.17 6.88 18.14
C LEU A 55 7.50 6.34 19.53
N GLU A 56 8.25 5.25 19.58
CA GLU A 56 8.48 4.47 20.81
C GLU A 56 7.18 4.01 21.46
N LYS A 57 6.84 4.57 22.63
CA LYS A 57 5.61 4.27 23.37
C LYS A 57 4.50 5.27 23.08
N ALA A 58 4.74 6.29 22.27
CA ALA A 58 3.80 7.37 22.00
C ALA A 58 3.15 7.20 20.63
N ARG A 59 1.81 7.11 20.58
CA ARG A 59 1.06 7.09 19.33
C ARG A 59 0.95 8.49 18.75
N VAL A 60 1.38 8.67 17.50
CA VAL A 60 1.37 9.97 16.80
C VAL A 60 0.36 10.04 15.66
N GLY A 61 -0.14 8.91 15.18
CA GLY A 61 -1.15 8.89 14.12
C GLY A 61 -1.80 7.52 13.90
N ARG A 62 -2.90 7.51 13.14
CA ARG A 62 -3.55 6.29 12.65
C ARG A 62 -4.24 6.51 11.31
N THR A 63 -4.35 5.47 10.49
CA THR A 63 -5.12 5.50 9.25
C THR A 63 -6.62 5.31 9.52
N ARG A 64 -7.44 5.56 8.48
CA ARG A 64 -8.86 5.20 8.51
C ARG A 64 -9.03 3.69 8.48
N ILE A 65 -10.14 3.21 9.02
CA ILE A 65 -10.50 1.81 8.97
C ILE A 65 -10.85 1.44 7.53
N ILE A 66 -10.17 0.42 7.02
CA ILE A 66 -10.49 -0.26 5.77
C ILE A 66 -11.47 -1.37 6.13
N GLU A 67 -12.68 -1.28 5.58
CA GLU A 67 -13.76 -2.24 5.86
C GLU A 67 -13.78 -3.43 4.89
N ASN A 68 -13.12 -3.29 3.74
CA ASN A 68 -13.12 -4.30 2.69
C ASN A 68 -11.77 -4.36 1.97
N GLU A 69 -10.95 -5.33 2.35
CA GLU A 69 -9.66 -5.61 1.72
C GLU A 69 -9.80 -6.06 0.25
N GLU A 70 -10.85 -6.81 -0.09
CA GLU A 70 -11.09 -7.27 -1.46
C GLU A 70 -11.32 -6.09 -2.42
N CYS A 71 -11.94 -5.02 -1.92
CA CYS A 71 -12.11 -3.78 -2.68
C CYS A 71 -10.75 -3.17 -3.03
N VAL A 72 -9.87 -2.97 -2.05
CA VAL A 72 -8.54 -2.40 -2.25
C VAL A 72 -7.72 -3.27 -3.22
N ARG A 73 -7.72 -4.59 -3.00
CA ARG A 73 -7.04 -5.54 -3.89
C ARG A 73 -7.53 -5.45 -5.33
N LYS A 74 -8.85 -5.33 -5.54
CA LYS A 74 -9.44 -5.21 -6.88
C LYS A 74 -9.07 -3.88 -7.54
N VAL A 75 -9.11 -2.78 -6.77
CA VAL A 75 -8.73 -1.44 -7.24
C VAL A 75 -7.26 -1.44 -7.68
N ASN A 76 -6.37 -2.02 -6.88
CA ASN A 76 -4.94 -2.11 -7.21
C ASN A 76 -4.69 -2.96 -8.45
N GLN A 77 -5.35 -4.12 -8.59
CA GLN A 77 -5.24 -4.94 -9.80
C GLN A 77 -5.68 -4.21 -11.08
N ILE A 78 -6.73 -3.39 -10.99
CA ILE A 78 -7.19 -2.56 -12.11
C ILE A 78 -6.14 -1.48 -12.42
N ALA A 79 -5.61 -0.83 -11.39
CA ALA A 79 -4.61 0.23 -11.53
C ALA A 79 -3.28 -0.29 -12.11
N ASP A 80 -2.84 -1.49 -11.72
CA ASP A 80 -1.68 -2.19 -12.29
C ASP A 80 -1.89 -2.45 -13.79
N LYS A 81 -3.04 -3.05 -14.14
CA LYS A 81 -3.37 -3.33 -15.54
C LYS A 81 -3.41 -2.07 -16.40
N TYR A 82 -3.97 -0.98 -15.87
CA TYR A 82 -4.01 0.29 -16.62
C TYR A 82 -2.65 0.95 -16.71
N TRP A 83 -1.79 0.80 -15.70
CA TRP A 83 -0.39 1.23 -15.78
C TRP A 83 0.34 0.49 -16.90
N ASP A 84 0.18 -0.83 -17.00
CA ASP A 84 0.81 -1.62 -18.08
C ASP A 84 0.36 -1.16 -19.47
N LEU A 85 -0.93 -0.86 -19.64
CA LEU A 85 -1.49 -0.32 -20.89
C LEU A 85 -1.03 1.10 -21.19
N TYR A 86 -0.93 1.95 -20.16
CA TYR A 86 -0.47 3.33 -20.30
C TYR A 86 1.02 3.40 -20.65
N SER A 87 1.81 2.50 -20.10
CA SER A 87 3.27 2.50 -20.23
C SER A 87 3.80 1.65 -21.39
N SER A 88 2.92 0.96 -22.13
CA SER A 88 3.33 0.16 -23.29
C SER A 88 3.69 1.02 -24.50
N GLU A 89 4.67 0.57 -25.29
CA GLU A 89 5.10 1.25 -26.52
C GLU A 89 4.01 1.33 -27.61
N SER A 90 3.08 0.37 -27.62
CA SER A 90 1.99 0.26 -28.59
C SER A 90 0.64 0.67 -27.99
N LEU A 91 -0.07 1.60 -28.63
CA LEU A 91 -1.42 1.97 -28.26
C LEU A 91 -2.42 1.34 -29.23
N GLU A 92 -3.03 0.22 -28.84
CA GLU A 92 -4.03 -0.46 -29.67
C GLU A 92 -5.43 0.16 -29.50
N HIS A 93 -5.78 0.55 -28.27
CA HIS A 93 -7.10 1.06 -27.90
C HIS A 93 -6.99 2.13 -26.79
N ASP A 94 -8.04 2.93 -26.63
CA ASP A 94 -8.16 3.87 -25.52
C ASP A 94 -8.12 3.14 -24.16
N LEU A 95 -7.56 3.81 -23.16
CA LEU A 95 -7.54 3.27 -21.79
C LEU A 95 -8.98 3.11 -21.28
N PRO A 96 -9.36 1.92 -20.75
CA PRO A 96 -10.71 1.68 -20.24
C PRO A 96 -11.05 2.51 -18.98
N GLY A 97 -10.06 3.16 -18.38
CA GLY A 97 -10.20 4.07 -17.25
C GLY A 97 -8.88 4.77 -16.92
N HIS A 98 -8.95 5.75 -16.02
CA HIS A 98 -7.82 6.66 -15.74
C HIS A 98 -7.13 6.41 -14.40
N LEU A 99 -7.51 5.35 -13.69
CA LEU A 99 -6.86 4.99 -12.44
C LEU A 99 -5.56 4.25 -12.75
N LEU A 100 -4.43 4.93 -12.56
CA LEU A 100 -3.11 4.35 -12.76
C LEU A 100 -2.43 4.14 -11.42
N ARG A 101 -1.72 3.02 -11.27
CA ARG A 101 -0.80 2.86 -10.15
C ARG A 101 0.32 3.88 -10.29
N TYR A 102 0.65 4.56 -9.20
CA TYR A 102 1.81 5.45 -9.19
C TYR A 102 3.09 4.60 -9.35
N PRO A 103 4.02 4.93 -10.27
CA PRO A 103 5.08 4.03 -10.72
C PRO A 103 6.27 3.92 -9.75
N ILE A 104 5.97 3.56 -8.50
CA ILE A 104 6.94 3.33 -7.43
C ILE A 104 6.76 1.92 -6.86
N GLY A 105 7.86 1.35 -6.39
CA GLY A 105 7.85 0.20 -5.51
C GLY A 105 7.91 0.64 -4.04
N VAL A 106 7.40 -0.21 -3.16
CA VAL A 106 7.63 -0.08 -1.71
C VAL A 106 8.35 -1.35 -1.26
N SER A 107 9.53 -1.19 -0.66
CA SER A 107 10.32 -2.31 -0.16
C SER A 107 9.63 -2.92 1.08
N GLY A 108 10.04 -4.14 1.45
CA GLY A 108 9.57 -4.76 2.70
C GLY A 108 9.93 -3.98 3.97
N GLU A 109 10.90 -3.06 3.88
CA GLU A 109 11.31 -2.15 4.96
C GLU A 109 10.56 -0.81 4.92
N GLY A 110 9.76 -0.57 3.87
CA GLY A 110 9.00 0.66 3.67
C GLY A 110 9.71 1.73 2.86
N ASP A 111 10.87 1.44 2.29
CA ASP A 111 11.58 2.36 1.39
C ASP A 111 10.85 2.47 0.06
N VAL A 112 10.73 3.70 -0.45
CA VAL A 112 10.17 3.93 -1.78
C VAL A 112 11.28 3.71 -2.82
N THR A 113 11.03 2.80 -3.76
CA THR A 113 11.98 2.43 -4.81
C THR A 113 11.44 2.75 -6.19
N GLU A 114 12.32 2.85 -7.18
CA GLU A 114 11.93 2.94 -8.58
C GLU A 114 11.30 1.61 -9.02
N LEU A 115 10.27 1.69 -9.87
CA LEU A 115 9.71 0.49 -10.51
C LEU A 115 10.69 0.03 -11.61
N PRO A 116 10.98 -1.27 -11.76
CA PRO A 116 11.93 -1.74 -12.77
C PRO A 116 11.57 -1.27 -14.18
N GLY A 117 12.51 -0.60 -14.86
CA GLY A 117 12.30 -0.03 -16.20
C GLY A 117 11.69 1.38 -16.22
N PHE A 118 11.31 1.94 -15.06
CA PHE A 118 10.63 3.22 -14.94
C PHE A 118 11.34 4.18 -13.97
N GLU A 119 12.62 4.49 -14.24
CA GLU A 119 13.34 5.56 -13.52
C GLU A 119 12.69 6.93 -13.78
N PHE A 120 12.22 7.14 -15.02
CA PHE A 120 11.59 8.37 -15.48
C PHE A 120 10.11 8.14 -15.79
N PHE A 121 9.28 9.18 -15.69
CA PHE A 121 7.91 9.09 -16.21
C PHE A 121 7.92 8.83 -17.72
N PRO A 122 6.98 8.03 -18.26
CA PRO A 122 6.82 7.83 -19.70
C PRO A 122 6.85 9.17 -20.44
N ASP A 123 7.54 9.19 -21.58
CA ASP A 123 7.73 10.38 -22.44
C ASP A 123 8.50 11.56 -21.82
N THR A 124 9.14 11.37 -20.65
CA THR A 124 9.89 12.44 -19.98
C THR A 124 11.32 12.03 -19.62
N LYS A 125 12.10 13.02 -19.16
CA LYS A 125 13.37 12.83 -18.44
C LYS A 125 13.23 13.18 -16.95
N ALA A 126 12.01 13.23 -16.43
CA ALA A 126 11.73 13.57 -15.05
C ALA A 126 11.74 12.31 -14.19
N ARG A 127 12.60 12.26 -13.18
CA ARG A 127 12.72 11.09 -12.29
C ARG A 127 11.46 10.92 -11.46
N VAL A 128 10.94 9.69 -11.39
CA VAL A 128 9.71 9.39 -10.64
C VAL A 128 9.86 9.68 -9.14
N LEU A 129 11.01 9.34 -8.57
CA LEU A 129 11.33 9.65 -7.16
C LEU A 129 11.69 11.12 -6.92
N GLY A 130 11.74 11.92 -7.98
CA GLY A 130 12.18 13.31 -7.93
C GLY A 130 13.67 13.46 -7.62
N GLY A 131 14.03 14.67 -7.20
CA GLY A 131 15.38 15.02 -6.80
C GLY A 131 15.34 16.22 -5.88
N LYS A 132 16.18 16.21 -4.84
CA LYS A 132 16.32 17.35 -3.94
C LYS A 132 17.05 18.47 -4.69
N ALA A 133 16.45 19.65 -4.75
CA ALA A 133 17.11 20.83 -5.30
C ALA A 133 18.00 21.47 -4.22
N ASP A 134 19.30 21.61 -4.50
CA ASP A 134 20.24 22.22 -3.57
C ASP A 134 20.09 23.75 -3.48
N TYR A 135 19.50 24.36 -4.50
CA TYR A 135 19.35 25.81 -4.63
C TYR A 135 17.97 26.33 -4.21
N LEU A 136 16.97 25.47 -4.04
CA LEU A 136 15.64 25.87 -3.58
C LEU A 136 15.50 25.57 -2.09
N PRO A 137 15.25 26.60 -1.24
CA PRO A 137 15.02 26.37 0.17
C PRO A 137 13.69 25.61 0.37
N PRO A 138 13.61 24.68 1.35
CA PRO A 138 12.41 23.88 1.61
C PRO A 138 11.14 24.70 1.78
N ILE A 139 11.22 25.91 2.35
CA ILE A 139 10.08 26.81 2.55
C ILE A 139 9.29 27.14 1.26
N LEU A 140 9.90 26.97 0.09
CA LEU A 140 9.25 27.18 -1.20
C LEU A 140 8.66 25.90 -1.80
N THR A 141 9.03 24.72 -1.29
CA THR A 141 8.76 23.42 -1.93
C THR A 141 8.19 22.35 -0.98
N THR A 142 7.97 22.69 0.29
CA THR A 142 7.33 21.85 1.32
C THR A 142 5.98 22.39 1.71
#